data_AF-A0A2E8M936-F1
#
_entry.id   AF-A0A2E8M936-F1
#
_cell.length_a   1.000
_cell.length_b   1.000
_cell.length_c   1.000
_cell.angle_alpha   90.00
_cell.angle_beta   90.00
_cell.angle_gamma   90.00
#
_symmetry.space_group_name_H-M   'P 1'
#
loop_
_entity.id
_entity.type
_entity.pdbx_description
1 polymer ?
#
loop_
_entity_poly.entity_id
_entity_poly.type
_entity_poly.pdbx_seq_one_letter_code
_entity_poly.pdbx_strand_id
1 'polypeptide(L)'
;MLDGDEDEDNDGLDNLGEQDAGTDPADEDTDNDTLLDGVETKTGIWNGTSDTGTHPLIGDSDGDSLSDGVENPDLPFVDENQTGSNPNVTDTDSDNLPDDVEVGIGSNPNDDDTDGNLTLDRDEDFDSDGSTNGSELANGTDIADDDSDDDGYLDGVETNTGAWVSATNTGTNPLDNDTDNDGLLDGAENPDLPFLNATQTGTNPHLLDTDEDLRSDGFEITNNSDPTDPGSFTALPEVSFLPGLLGGDLTDPENDGIDTEDTAGTNFNWVSITSSSKSFFTDATAGGSNEGAFDVFDNNVGSGHFKWCCDAPPQDLTVEFEDPISITHFTLTSSNDSPSRDPVEWEIQGSDDGVAFTAIYRSTNPAIWTARNQTALFLLETPAVSYKFIRYQVNTTGNGLNHALGEIEYFGDTGTTPLEVTDISYSTDTNRVTLVWTSKPGRTYTVFTNTDLGVFDADVNDSVPSGGDLTTYEFPNPNPGSDQQFFKVVEN
;
A
#
# COMPACT_ATOMS: atom_id res chain seq x y z
N MET A 1 46.60 -37.99 -30.81
CA MET A 1 45.57 -37.16 -30.21
C MET A 1 45.93 -37.12 -28.75
N LEU A 2 46.28 -35.94 -28.23
CA LEU A 2 46.18 -35.73 -26.79
C LEU A 2 44.68 -35.61 -26.46
N ASP A 3 44.31 -35.89 -25.22
CA ASP A 3 42.92 -35.82 -24.72
C ASP A 3 42.25 -34.47 -25.03
N GLY A 4 43.02 -33.38 -24.97
CA GLY A 4 42.55 -32.03 -25.33
C GLY A 4 42.52 -31.69 -26.82
N ASP A 5 43.02 -32.57 -27.71
CA ASP A 5 42.91 -32.39 -29.18
C ASP A 5 41.76 -33.25 -29.76
N GLU A 6 41.03 -33.96 -28.91
CA GLU A 6 39.83 -34.72 -29.28
C GLU A 6 38.62 -33.77 -29.23
N ASP A 7 37.62 -34.07 -30.04
CA ASP A 7 36.36 -33.37 -30.19
C ASP A 7 35.32 -34.49 -30.03
N GLU A 8 34.77 -34.64 -28.82
CA GLU A 8 34.07 -35.86 -28.39
C GLU A 8 32.62 -35.92 -28.90
N ASP A 9 31.94 -34.78 -29.04
CA ASP A 9 30.58 -34.66 -29.58
C ASP A 9 30.52 -34.28 -31.08
N ASN A 10 31.61 -33.79 -31.67
CA ASN A 10 31.76 -33.42 -33.10
C ASN A 10 31.05 -32.11 -33.48
N ASP A 11 30.99 -31.16 -32.57
CA ASP A 11 30.39 -29.84 -32.76
C ASP A 11 31.35 -28.83 -33.46
N GLY A 12 32.65 -29.13 -33.44
CA GLY A 12 33.72 -28.31 -34.03
C GLY A 12 34.64 -27.60 -33.02
N LEU A 13 34.39 -27.74 -31.72
CA LEU A 13 35.26 -27.33 -30.62
C LEU A 13 36.04 -28.54 -30.10
N ASP A 14 37.30 -28.36 -29.70
CA ASP A 14 38.06 -29.46 -29.08
C ASP A 14 37.92 -29.44 -27.56
N ASN A 15 38.17 -30.56 -26.90
CA ASN A 15 38.10 -30.75 -25.44
C ASN A 15 38.90 -29.68 -24.65
N LEU A 16 39.93 -29.07 -25.26
CA LEU A 16 40.66 -27.95 -24.65
C LEU A 16 39.91 -26.62 -24.85
N GLY A 17 39.36 -26.37 -26.03
CA GLY A 17 38.49 -25.25 -26.35
C GLY A 17 37.23 -25.23 -25.50
N GLU A 18 36.58 -26.37 -25.29
CA GLU A 18 35.40 -26.50 -24.43
C GLU A 18 35.75 -26.18 -22.98
N GLN A 19 36.89 -26.68 -22.50
CA GLN A 19 37.40 -26.31 -21.18
C GLN A 19 37.68 -24.81 -21.05
N ASP A 20 38.17 -24.15 -22.11
CA ASP A 20 38.46 -22.72 -22.13
C ASP A 20 37.17 -21.87 -22.23
N ALA A 21 36.14 -22.37 -22.94
CA ALA A 21 34.81 -21.76 -23.08
C ALA A 21 33.92 -22.00 -21.84
N GLY A 22 34.14 -23.10 -21.12
CA GLY A 22 33.36 -23.54 -19.98
C GLY A 22 32.20 -24.47 -20.32
N THR A 23 32.17 -25.02 -21.54
CA THR A 23 31.14 -25.92 -22.07
C THR A 23 31.41 -27.40 -21.70
N ASP A 24 30.45 -28.31 -21.96
CA ASP A 24 30.59 -29.74 -21.64
C ASP A 24 31.12 -30.53 -22.85
N PRO A 25 32.30 -31.20 -22.74
CA PRO A 25 32.88 -31.98 -23.84
C PRO A 25 32.10 -33.12 -24.48
N ALA A 26 30.87 -33.33 -24.05
CA ALA A 26 30.01 -34.39 -24.54
C ALA A 26 28.61 -33.88 -24.93
N ASP A 27 28.43 -32.57 -24.97
CA ASP A 27 27.18 -31.89 -25.28
C ASP A 27 27.42 -30.84 -26.36
N GLU A 28 26.90 -31.11 -27.57
CA GLU A 28 27.21 -30.31 -28.77
C GLU A 28 26.61 -28.88 -28.74
N ASP A 29 25.74 -28.60 -27.77
CA ASP A 29 24.95 -27.38 -27.57
C ASP A 29 24.68 -27.22 -26.06
N THR A 30 25.57 -26.52 -25.37
CA THR A 30 25.58 -26.50 -23.90
C THR A 30 24.41 -25.70 -23.30
N ASP A 31 23.95 -24.63 -23.93
CA ASP A 31 22.83 -23.81 -23.44
C ASP A 31 21.48 -24.10 -24.10
N ASN A 32 21.45 -25.05 -25.03
CA ASN A 32 20.26 -25.61 -25.68
C ASN A 32 19.47 -24.58 -26.49
N ASP A 33 20.17 -23.66 -27.16
CA ASP A 33 19.61 -22.58 -27.97
C ASP A 33 19.54 -22.93 -29.47
N THR A 34 19.99 -24.14 -29.84
CA THR A 34 20.09 -24.70 -31.19
C THR A 34 21.33 -24.31 -32.02
N LEU A 35 22.21 -23.49 -31.48
CA LEU A 35 23.58 -23.29 -31.96
C LEU A 35 24.49 -24.35 -31.34
N LEU A 36 25.62 -24.61 -32.01
CA LEU A 36 26.61 -25.56 -31.51
C LEU A 36 27.73 -24.79 -30.81
N ASP A 37 28.28 -25.29 -29.70
CA ASP A 37 29.31 -24.56 -28.93
C ASP A 37 30.48 -24.11 -29.84
N GLY A 38 30.86 -24.95 -30.81
CA GLY A 38 31.92 -24.68 -31.78
C GLY A 38 31.66 -23.52 -32.76
N VAL A 39 30.42 -23.04 -32.91
CA VAL A 39 30.12 -21.84 -33.72
C VAL A 39 30.03 -20.56 -32.88
N GLU A 40 30.02 -20.68 -31.56
CA GLU A 40 29.74 -19.59 -30.62
C GLU A 40 31.00 -19.06 -29.96
N THR A 41 31.56 -18.00 -30.54
CA THR A 41 32.91 -17.56 -30.20
C THR A 41 32.99 -16.56 -29.05
N LYS A 42 31.85 -16.11 -28.52
CA LYS A 42 31.73 -15.07 -27.48
C LYS A 42 32.46 -13.78 -27.85
N THR A 43 32.50 -13.47 -29.15
CA THR A 43 33.16 -12.25 -29.64
C THR A 43 32.23 -11.04 -29.63
N GLY A 44 30.91 -11.25 -29.54
CA GLY A 44 29.89 -10.22 -29.71
C GLY A 44 29.82 -9.68 -31.14
N ILE A 45 30.32 -10.43 -32.13
CA ILE A 45 30.41 -10.01 -33.53
C ILE A 45 29.97 -11.16 -34.43
N TRP A 46 28.84 -10.98 -35.11
CA TRP A 46 28.40 -11.89 -36.15
C TRP A 46 29.39 -11.94 -37.32
N ASN A 47 29.96 -13.12 -37.59
CA ASN A 47 30.79 -13.41 -38.76
C ASN A 47 30.18 -14.50 -39.67
N GLY A 48 28.91 -14.85 -39.45
CA GLY A 48 28.14 -15.84 -40.20
C GLY A 48 27.87 -17.12 -39.39
N THR A 49 27.07 -18.04 -39.93
CA THR A 49 26.64 -19.31 -39.28
C THR A 49 27.74 -20.29 -38.81
N SER A 50 29.02 -19.99 -39.03
CA SER A 50 30.15 -20.78 -38.52
C SER A 50 30.96 -20.04 -37.45
N ASP A 51 30.55 -18.83 -37.10
CA ASP A 51 31.12 -17.92 -36.09
C ASP A 51 30.04 -16.86 -35.80
N THR A 52 29.05 -17.23 -34.99
CA THR A 52 27.87 -16.41 -34.65
C THR A 52 28.23 -15.24 -33.73
N GLY A 53 29.34 -15.36 -33.01
CA GLY A 53 29.80 -14.37 -32.03
C GLY A 53 29.08 -14.43 -30.68
N THR A 54 28.02 -15.24 -30.59
CA THR A 54 27.18 -15.48 -29.41
C THR A 54 27.93 -16.24 -28.32
N HIS A 55 27.31 -16.35 -27.15
CA HIS A 55 27.90 -16.91 -25.95
C HIS A 55 27.42 -18.35 -25.73
N PRO A 56 28.30 -19.37 -25.74
CA PRO A 56 27.92 -20.80 -25.67
C PRO A 56 27.41 -21.32 -24.32
N LEU A 57 27.00 -20.42 -23.42
CA LEU A 57 26.44 -20.76 -22.10
C LEU A 57 25.22 -19.89 -21.79
N ILE A 58 24.79 -19.07 -22.74
CA ILE A 58 23.72 -18.09 -22.63
C ILE A 58 23.01 -18.07 -23.99
N GLY A 59 21.92 -18.81 -24.11
CA GLY A 59 21.16 -18.94 -25.37
C GLY A 59 20.40 -17.69 -25.84
N ASP A 60 20.69 -16.54 -25.24
CA ASP A 60 20.20 -15.18 -25.53
C ASP A 60 21.35 -14.23 -25.14
N SER A 61 22.21 -13.95 -26.11
CA SER A 61 23.52 -13.34 -25.89
C SER A 61 23.47 -11.84 -25.66
N ASP A 62 22.49 -11.14 -26.23
CA ASP A 62 22.29 -9.70 -26.05
C ASP A 62 21.21 -9.35 -25.02
N GLY A 63 20.39 -10.32 -24.63
CA GLY A 63 19.42 -10.21 -23.55
C GLY A 63 18.15 -9.51 -23.97
N ASP A 64 17.73 -9.61 -25.23
CA ASP A 64 16.48 -9.05 -25.73
C ASP A 64 15.28 -10.02 -25.64
N SER A 65 15.48 -11.25 -25.14
CA SER A 65 14.47 -12.32 -25.04
C SER A 65 14.22 -13.14 -26.30
N LEU A 66 14.92 -12.87 -27.40
CA LEU A 66 15.05 -13.79 -28.52
C LEU A 66 16.18 -14.79 -28.23
N SER A 67 16.04 -16.00 -28.75
CA SER A 67 17.09 -17.01 -28.61
C SER A 67 18.07 -16.90 -29.77
N ASP A 68 19.37 -16.96 -29.51
CA ASP A 68 20.41 -16.74 -30.52
C ASP A 68 20.22 -17.64 -31.76
N GLY A 69 19.72 -18.87 -31.59
CA GLY A 69 19.47 -19.81 -32.67
C GLY A 69 18.31 -19.45 -33.62
N VAL A 70 17.39 -18.56 -33.22
CA VAL A 70 16.31 -18.05 -34.11
C VAL A 70 16.74 -16.83 -34.91
N GLU A 71 17.87 -16.22 -34.56
CA GLU A 71 18.35 -14.98 -35.12
C GLU A 71 19.44 -15.21 -36.17
N ASN A 72 19.28 -14.60 -37.33
CA ASN A 72 20.23 -14.77 -38.41
C ASN A 72 20.22 -13.57 -39.37
N PRO A 73 21.15 -12.62 -39.21
CA PRO A 73 21.16 -11.40 -40.01
C PRO A 73 21.58 -11.62 -41.47
N ASP A 74 21.96 -12.85 -41.86
CA ASP A 74 22.18 -13.22 -43.27
C ASP A 74 20.88 -13.67 -43.98
N LEU A 75 19.78 -13.86 -43.24
CA LEU A 75 18.47 -14.29 -43.74
C LEU A 75 17.42 -13.19 -43.53
N PRO A 76 16.38 -13.11 -44.37
CA PRO A 76 15.29 -12.16 -44.15
C PRO A 76 14.40 -12.61 -42.99
N PHE A 77 13.74 -11.65 -42.33
CA PHE A 77 12.62 -11.92 -41.42
C PHE A 77 11.55 -12.80 -42.08
N VAL A 78 11.11 -13.83 -41.34
CA VAL A 78 10.02 -14.72 -41.76
C VAL A 78 8.96 -14.83 -40.66
N ASP A 79 9.37 -15.17 -39.44
CA ASP A 79 8.54 -15.34 -38.24
C ASP A 79 9.43 -15.47 -36.99
N GLU A 80 8.84 -15.77 -35.83
CA GLU A 80 9.53 -15.98 -34.54
C GLU A 80 10.66 -17.02 -34.55
N ASN A 81 10.72 -17.94 -35.52
CA ASN A 81 11.79 -18.95 -35.63
C ASN A 81 12.86 -18.56 -36.67
N GLN A 82 12.72 -17.39 -37.28
CA GLN A 82 13.68 -16.77 -38.18
C GLN A 82 13.40 -15.27 -38.22
N THR A 83 13.90 -14.57 -37.22
CA THR A 83 13.66 -13.14 -36.98
C THR A 83 14.44 -12.27 -37.98
N GLY A 84 15.56 -12.79 -38.48
CA GLY A 84 16.51 -12.03 -39.29
C GLY A 84 17.33 -11.03 -38.47
N SER A 85 17.08 -10.86 -37.17
CA SER A 85 17.87 -9.99 -36.27
C SER A 85 19.29 -10.50 -36.09
N ASN A 86 20.13 -9.69 -35.45
CA ASN A 86 21.48 -10.05 -35.07
C ASN A 86 21.54 -10.42 -33.57
N PRO A 87 21.93 -11.67 -33.22
CA PRO A 87 21.90 -12.20 -31.84
C PRO A 87 22.92 -11.59 -30.87
N ASN A 88 23.47 -10.43 -31.19
CA ASN A 88 24.45 -9.72 -30.36
C ASN A 88 24.10 -8.23 -30.25
N VAL A 89 22.92 -7.82 -30.72
CA VAL A 89 22.43 -6.46 -30.79
C VAL A 89 20.92 -6.47 -30.55
N THR A 90 20.50 -6.05 -29.37
CA THR A 90 19.09 -5.98 -28.91
C THR A 90 18.13 -5.12 -29.77
N ASP A 91 18.63 -4.41 -30.77
CA ASP A 91 17.93 -3.43 -31.60
C ASP A 91 18.74 -3.31 -32.90
N THR A 92 18.47 -4.24 -33.81
CA THR A 92 19.31 -4.56 -34.96
C THR A 92 19.34 -3.41 -35.97
N ASP A 93 18.22 -2.71 -36.17
CA ASP A 93 18.13 -1.59 -37.10
C ASP A 93 18.37 -0.20 -36.46
N SER A 94 18.43 -0.14 -35.13
CA SER A 94 18.72 1.03 -34.32
C SER A 94 17.65 2.13 -34.35
N ASP A 95 16.37 1.77 -34.46
CA ASP A 95 15.24 2.69 -34.37
C ASP A 95 14.75 2.93 -32.92
N ASN A 96 15.31 2.20 -31.95
CA ASN A 96 14.97 2.12 -30.51
C ASN A 96 13.70 1.32 -30.18
N LEU A 97 13.29 0.40 -31.05
CA LEU A 97 12.36 -0.68 -30.79
C LEU A 97 13.19 -1.98 -30.71
N PRO A 98 13.15 -2.74 -29.61
CA PRO A 98 13.89 -4.00 -29.51
C PRO A 98 13.38 -5.08 -30.46
N ASP A 99 14.28 -5.96 -30.89
CA ASP A 99 13.97 -6.97 -31.92
C ASP A 99 12.83 -7.93 -31.48
N ASP A 100 12.76 -8.28 -30.19
CA ASP A 100 11.69 -9.09 -29.62
C ASP A 100 10.32 -8.42 -29.70
N VAL A 101 10.28 -7.12 -29.41
CA VAL A 101 9.08 -6.28 -29.51
C VAL A 101 8.61 -6.20 -30.95
N GLU A 102 9.53 -5.94 -31.89
CA GLU A 102 9.21 -5.89 -33.32
C GLU A 102 8.62 -7.21 -33.82
N VAL A 103 9.22 -8.35 -33.45
CA VAL A 103 8.68 -9.67 -33.76
C VAL A 103 7.28 -9.85 -33.17
N GLY A 104 7.06 -9.39 -31.93
CA GLY A 104 5.77 -9.44 -31.23
C GLY A 104 4.64 -8.69 -31.96
N ILE A 105 4.95 -7.52 -32.51
CA ILE A 105 3.99 -6.70 -33.29
C ILE A 105 3.99 -7.01 -34.79
N GLY A 106 4.88 -7.89 -35.25
CA GLY A 106 5.01 -8.31 -36.64
C GLY A 106 5.75 -7.33 -37.55
N SER A 107 6.51 -6.41 -36.96
CA SER A 107 7.53 -5.59 -37.60
C SER A 107 8.78 -6.40 -37.92
N ASN A 108 9.63 -5.87 -38.79
CA ASN A 108 10.85 -6.53 -39.24
C ASN A 108 12.07 -5.92 -38.53
N PRO A 109 12.79 -6.67 -37.67
CA PRO A 109 13.93 -6.18 -36.88
C PRO A 109 15.13 -5.57 -37.63
N ASN A 110 15.07 -5.54 -38.96
CA ASN A 110 16.15 -5.08 -39.83
C ASN A 110 15.73 -3.87 -40.68
N ASP A 111 14.56 -3.29 -40.44
CA ASP A 111 13.96 -2.27 -41.29
C ASP A 111 13.14 -1.28 -40.46
N ASP A 112 13.73 -0.09 -40.24
CA ASP A 112 13.20 0.96 -39.36
C ASP A 112 11.84 1.55 -39.78
N ASP A 113 11.31 1.13 -40.92
CA ASP A 113 10.03 1.48 -41.53
C ASP A 113 9.54 0.28 -42.35
N THR A 114 9.04 -0.76 -41.66
CA THR A 114 8.70 -2.08 -42.23
C THR A 114 7.73 -1.98 -43.41
N ASP A 115 6.78 -1.05 -43.36
CA ASP A 115 5.76 -0.88 -44.40
C ASP A 115 6.13 0.18 -45.47
N GLY A 116 7.20 0.94 -45.24
CA GLY A 116 7.72 1.97 -46.12
C GLY A 116 6.82 3.20 -46.24
N ASN A 117 6.04 3.52 -45.20
CA ASN A 117 5.09 4.63 -45.19
C ASN A 117 5.70 5.98 -44.76
N LEU A 118 6.98 6.00 -44.36
CA LEU A 118 7.75 7.14 -43.83
C LEU A 118 7.46 7.51 -42.37
N THR A 119 6.82 6.63 -41.63
CA THR A 119 6.71 6.63 -40.16
C THR A 119 7.57 5.47 -39.69
N LEU A 120 8.44 5.71 -38.72
CA LEU A 120 9.26 4.61 -38.20
C LEU A 120 8.38 3.65 -37.42
N ASP A 121 8.75 2.38 -37.34
CA ASP A 121 7.99 1.34 -36.62
C ASP A 121 7.77 1.76 -35.15
N ARG A 122 8.78 2.35 -34.51
CA ARG A 122 8.65 2.95 -33.18
C ARG A 122 7.66 4.12 -33.06
N ASP A 123 7.43 4.87 -34.14
CA ASP A 123 6.52 6.02 -34.17
C ASP A 123 5.09 5.65 -34.64
N GLU A 124 4.84 4.37 -34.97
CA GLU A 124 3.50 3.84 -35.26
C GLU A 124 2.65 3.69 -33.99
N ASP A 125 1.36 3.45 -34.18
CA ASP A 125 0.31 3.33 -33.15
C ASP A 125 -0.44 2.02 -33.46
N PHE A 126 0.11 0.90 -32.95
CA PHE A 126 -0.22 -0.45 -33.41
C PHE A 126 -1.66 -0.84 -33.07
N ASP A 127 -2.13 -0.50 -31.88
CA ASP A 127 -3.46 -0.82 -31.35
C ASP A 127 -4.50 0.30 -31.59
N SER A 128 -4.05 1.49 -32.03
CA SER A 128 -4.88 2.67 -32.36
C SER A 128 -5.51 3.38 -31.16
N ASP A 129 -4.83 3.37 -30.03
CA ASP A 129 -5.26 3.98 -28.77
C ASP A 129 -4.87 5.48 -28.67
N GLY A 130 -3.91 5.91 -29.50
CA GLY A 130 -3.39 7.28 -29.59
C GLY A 130 -2.03 7.52 -28.92
N SER A 131 -1.45 6.49 -28.31
CA SER A 131 -0.04 6.38 -27.96
C SER A 131 0.77 5.93 -29.19
N THR A 132 2.09 5.89 -29.09
CA THR A 132 2.94 5.30 -30.15
C THR A 132 3.70 4.14 -29.54
N ASN A 133 4.09 3.14 -30.34
CA ASN A 133 4.84 1.96 -29.92
C ASN A 133 6.04 2.33 -29.01
N GLY A 134 6.81 3.34 -29.40
CA GLY A 134 7.96 3.83 -28.64
C GLY A 134 7.65 4.66 -27.39
N SER A 135 6.44 5.18 -27.27
CA SER A 135 5.92 5.84 -26.06
C SER A 135 5.39 4.80 -25.08
N GLU A 136 4.70 3.78 -25.58
CA GLU A 136 4.21 2.64 -24.80
C GLU A 136 5.38 1.88 -24.17
N LEU A 137 6.38 1.53 -24.98
CA LEU A 137 7.62 0.92 -24.48
C LEU A 137 8.32 1.77 -23.40
N ALA A 138 8.27 3.10 -23.54
CA ALA A 138 8.88 4.02 -22.56
C ALA A 138 8.07 4.15 -21.26
N ASN A 139 6.76 3.98 -21.34
CA ASN A 139 5.83 4.03 -20.20
C ASN A 139 5.63 2.65 -19.56
N GLY A 140 6.02 1.58 -20.24
CA GLY A 140 5.88 0.20 -19.79
C GLY A 140 4.50 -0.41 -20.07
N THR A 141 3.72 0.20 -20.97
CA THR A 141 2.42 -0.32 -21.42
C THR A 141 2.60 -1.34 -22.55
N ASP A 142 1.59 -2.16 -22.82
CA ASP A 142 1.64 -3.19 -23.86
C ASP A 142 1.23 -2.60 -25.21
N ILE A 143 2.15 -2.60 -26.18
CA ILE A 143 1.94 -2.04 -27.54
C ILE A 143 0.74 -2.68 -28.27
N ALA A 144 0.31 -3.87 -27.84
CA ALA A 144 -0.81 -4.59 -28.43
C ALA A 144 -2.12 -4.47 -27.65
N ASP A 145 -2.16 -3.73 -26.55
CA ASP A 145 -3.33 -3.60 -25.66
C ASP A 145 -3.70 -2.12 -25.43
N ASP A 146 -4.91 -1.73 -25.84
CA ASP A 146 -5.31 -0.32 -25.90
C ASP A 146 -5.64 0.33 -24.54
N ASP A 147 -5.67 -0.47 -23.48
CA ASP A 147 -6.03 -0.12 -22.10
C ASP A 147 -5.29 -1.10 -21.16
N SER A 148 -4.01 -0.82 -20.89
CA SER A 148 -3.08 -1.76 -20.26
C SER A 148 -3.45 -2.19 -18.84
N ASP A 149 -4.27 -1.41 -18.12
CA ASP A 149 -4.74 -1.72 -16.76
C ASP A 149 -6.25 -1.99 -16.64
N ASP A 150 -6.95 -2.06 -17.78
CA ASP A 150 -8.37 -2.42 -17.95
C ASP A 150 -9.33 -1.51 -17.15
N ASP A 151 -9.00 -0.22 -17.00
CA ASP A 151 -9.75 0.71 -16.17
C ASP A 151 -10.86 1.48 -16.94
N GLY A 152 -10.78 1.49 -18.27
CA GLY A 152 -11.70 2.13 -19.20
C GLY A 152 -11.22 3.44 -19.83
N TYR A 153 -10.02 3.92 -19.48
CA TYR A 153 -9.25 4.87 -20.27
C TYR A 153 -8.23 4.14 -21.14
N LEU A 154 -7.89 4.75 -22.28
CA LEU A 154 -6.88 4.19 -23.18
C LEU A 154 -5.50 4.73 -22.79
N ASP A 155 -4.43 3.97 -22.94
CA ASP A 155 -3.08 4.37 -22.50
C ASP A 155 -2.68 5.75 -23.09
N GLY A 156 -3.06 6.01 -24.34
CA GLY A 156 -2.82 7.25 -25.07
C GLY A 156 -3.49 8.49 -24.47
N VAL A 157 -4.52 8.34 -23.62
CA VAL A 157 -5.12 9.47 -22.88
C VAL A 157 -4.52 9.65 -21.48
N GLU A 158 -3.77 8.68 -20.98
CA GLU A 158 -3.25 8.59 -19.62
C GLU A 158 -1.79 9.05 -19.53
N THR A 159 -1.62 10.36 -19.35
CA THR A 159 -0.30 10.98 -19.51
C THR A 159 0.63 10.85 -18.31
N ASN A 160 0.21 10.20 -17.22
CA ASN A 160 0.94 10.07 -15.96
C ASN A 160 1.52 11.40 -15.44
N THR A 161 0.77 12.49 -15.63
CA THR A 161 1.18 13.84 -15.21
C THR A 161 0.74 14.18 -13.79
N GLY A 162 -0.10 13.34 -13.17
CA GLY A 162 -0.63 13.51 -11.80
C GLY A 162 -1.66 14.64 -11.69
N ALA A 163 -2.30 15.02 -12.80
CA ALA A 163 -3.33 16.04 -12.80
C ALA A 163 -4.30 15.90 -13.97
N TRP A 164 -5.60 15.94 -13.68
CA TRP A 164 -6.64 16.02 -14.68
C TRP A 164 -6.54 17.27 -15.56
N VAL A 165 -6.44 17.08 -16.87
CA VAL A 165 -6.56 18.16 -17.87
C VAL A 165 -7.89 18.03 -18.63
N SER A 166 -8.25 16.83 -19.09
CA SER A 166 -9.50 16.51 -19.79
C SER A 166 -9.64 15.00 -20.00
N ALA A 167 -10.78 14.53 -20.50
CA ALA A 167 -10.98 13.11 -20.87
C ALA A 167 -10.10 12.59 -22.04
N THR A 168 -9.26 13.41 -22.66
CA THR A 168 -8.24 12.97 -23.64
C THR A 168 -6.81 13.27 -23.16
N ASN A 169 -6.67 13.58 -21.88
CA ASN A 169 -5.42 13.84 -21.15
C ASN A 169 -5.79 13.82 -19.65
N THR A 170 -6.00 12.63 -19.13
CA THR A 170 -6.53 12.37 -17.78
C THR A 170 -5.45 12.59 -16.72
N GLY A 171 -4.19 12.40 -17.11
CA GLY A 171 -3.03 12.55 -16.23
C GLY A 171 -2.87 11.41 -15.21
N THR A 172 -3.76 10.42 -15.25
CA THR A 172 -3.72 9.12 -14.57
C THR A 172 -2.57 8.27 -15.11
N ASN A 173 -2.26 7.17 -14.42
CA ASN A 173 -1.16 6.29 -14.77
C ASN A 173 -1.68 5.07 -15.54
N PRO A 174 -1.27 4.81 -16.80
CA PRO A 174 -1.80 3.73 -17.65
C PRO A 174 -1.45 2.30 -17.20
N LEU A 175 -0.95 2.14 -15.98
CA LEU A 175 -0.54 0.86 -15.39
C LEU A 175 -1.11 0.71 -13.98
N ASP A 176 -2.00 1.61 -13.57
CA ASP A 176 -2.59 1.69 -12.24
C ASP A 176 -4.05 2.14 -12.36
N ASN A 177 -4.94 1.16 -12.38
CA ASN A 177 -6.36 1.35 -12.65
C ASN A 177 -7.15 2.14 -11.60
N ASP A 178 -6.52 2.63 -10.53
CA ASP A 178 -7.09 3.43 -9.44
C ASP A 178 -5.99 4.38 -8.90
N THR A 179 -5.74 5.47 -9.63
CA THR A 179 -4.59 6.37 -9.43
C THR A 179 -4.55 6.97 -8.01
N ASP A 180 -5.71 7.24 -7.38
CA ASP A 180 -5.77 7.83 -6.04
C ASP A 180 -6.16 6.84 -4.92
N ASN A 181 -6.36 5.58 -5.27
CA ASN A 181 -6.57 4.43 -4.39
C ASN A 181 -7.83 4.58 -3.52
N ASP A 182 -8.90 5.08 -4.11
CA ASP A 182 -10.17 5.33 -3.44
C ASP A 182 -11.20 4.20 -3.61
N GLY A 183 -10.91 3.26 -4.51
CA GLY A 183 -11.72 2.09 -4.86
C GLY A 183 -12.59 2.26 -6.10
N LEU A 184 -12.46 3.36 -6.85
CA LEU A 184 -13.03 3.58 -8.18
C LEU A 184 -11.96 3.35 -9.25
N LEU A 185 -12.39 2.95 -10.45
CA LEU A 185 -11.48 2.89 -11.59
C LEU A 185 -11.35 4.29 -12.19
N ASP A 186 -10.17 4.73 -12.65
CA ASP A 186 -10.03 6.09 -13.16
C ASP A 186 -10.98 6.34 -14.34
N GLY A 187 -11.17 5.36 -15.22
CA GLY A 187 -12.17 5.37 -16.30
C GLY A 187 -13.62 5.63 -15.88
N ALA A 188 -13.97 5.41 -14.60
CA ALA A 188 -15.28 5.75 -14.03
C ALA A 188 -15.38 7.22 -13.59
N GLU A 189 -14.25 7.90 -13.45
CA GLU A 189 -14.10 9.22 -12.85
C GLU A 189 -13.86 10.29 -13.91
N ASN A 190 -14.75 11.27 -13.95
CA ASN A 190 -14.66 12.35 -14.94
C ASN A 190 -15.19 13.66 -14.33
N PRO A 191 -14.30 14.53 -13.82
CA PRO A 191 -14.73 15.73 -13.11
C PRO A 191 -15.32 16.82 -14.03
N ASP A 192 -15.24 16.64 -15.36
CA ASP A 192 -15.90 17.52 -16.33
C ASP A 192 -17.39 17.17 -16.53
N LEU A 193 -17.85 16.02 -16.03
CA LEU A 193 -19.22 15.53 -16.11
C LEU A 193 -19.88 15.47 -14.72
N PRO A 194 -21.21 15.64 -14.62
CA PRO A 194 -21.90 15.52 -13.34
C PRO A 194 -22.01 14.05 -12.92
N PHE A 195 -22.08 13.80 -11.61
CA PHE A 195 -22.43 12.49 -11.04
C PHE A 195 -23.71 11.92 -11.68
N LEU A 196 -23.63 10.66 -12.12
CA LEU A 196 -24.76 9.90 -12.62
C LEU A 196 -24.96 8.57 -11.89
N ASN A 197 -23.89 7.78 -11.70
CA ASN A 197 -23.86 6.47 -11.05
C ASN A 197 -22.41 5.95 -10.93
N ALA A 198 -22.22 4.69 -10.54
CA ALA A 198 -20.90 4.07 -10.33
C ALA A 198 -19.98 3.97 -11.57
N THR A 199 -20.47 4.18 -12.79
CA THR A 199 -19.63 4.20 -14.02
C THR A 199 -19.48 5.62 -14.59
N GLN A 200 -19.91 6.62 -13.84
CA GLN A 200 -19.75 8.04 -14.13
C GLN A 200 -20.02 8.78 -12.83
N THR A 201 -18.99 8.83 -12.00
CA THR A 201 -19.03 9.32 -10.61
C THR A 201 -18.97 10.84 -10.54
N GLY A 202 -18.45 11.50 -11.58
CA GLY A 202 -18.24 12.94 -11.61
C GLY A 202 -17.08 13.41 -10.73
N THR A 203 -16.28 12.47 -10.22
CA THR A 203 -15.16 12.68 -9.31
C THR A 203 -13.86 12.85 -10.06
N ASN A 204 -12.78 13.20 -9.36
CA ASN A 204 -11.47 13.43 -9.94
C ASN A 204 -10.52 12.29 -9.55
N PRO A 205 -9.95 11.53 -10.50
CA PRO A 205 -9.12 10.34 -10.23
C PRO A 205 -7.75 10.64 -9.60
N HIS A 206 -7.53 11.87 -9.14
CA HIS A 206 -6.32 12.31 -8.45
C HIS A 206 -6.63 12.77 -7.02
N LEU A 207 -7.87 12.62 -6.57
CA LEU A 207 -8.39 13.11 -5.31
C LEU A 207 -9.27 12.04 -4.68
N LEU A 208 -8.69 11.32 -3.72
CA LEU A 208 -9.40 10.37 -2.86
C LEU A 208 -10.79 10.86 -2.41
N ASP A 209 -10.96 12.15 -2.15
CA ASP A 209 -12.19 12.83 -1.70
C ASP A 209 -12.39 14.10 -2.55
N THR A 210 -13.29 14.03 -3.53
CA THR A 210 -13.51 15.11 -4.50
C THR A 210 -14.19 16.34 -3.88
N ASP A 211 -15.08 16.15 -2.92
CA ASP A 211 -15.93 17.23 -2.38
C ASP A 211 -15.49 17.76 -1.01
N GLU A 212 -14.42 17.19 -0.47
CA GLU A 212 -13.72 17.55 0.76
C GLU A 212 -14.57 17.36 2.04
N ASP A 213 -15.48 16.38 2.06
CA ASP A 213 -16.31 16.04 3.23
C ASP A 213 -15.69 14.99 4.19
N LEU A 214 -14.48 14.53 3.86
CA LEU A 214 -13.69 13.48 4.52
C LEU A 214 -14.17 12.05 4.25
N ARG A 215 -14.89 11.83 3.15
CA ARG A 215 -15.24 10.50 2.62
C ARG A 215 -14.59 10.32 1.27
N SER A 216 -14.13 9.09 1.00
CA SER A 216 -13.62 8.81 -0.32
C SER A 216 -14.75 8.63 -1.32
N ASP A 217 -14.50 8.96 -2.58
CA ASP A 217 -15.54 8.94 -3.60
C ASP A 217 -16.05 7.50 -3.81
N GLY A 218 -15.16 6.51 -3.82
CA GLY A 218 -15.48 5.08 -3.83
C GLY A 218 -16.32 4.62 -2.64
N PHE A 219 -16.06 5.14 -1.44
CA PHE A 219 -16.89 4.86 -0.26
C PHE A 219 -18.30 5.41 -0.43
N GLU A 220 -18.44 6.61 -0.98
CA GLU A 220 -19.72 7.24 -1.23
C GLU A 220 -20.56 6.51 -2.28
N ILE A 221 -19.93 6.08 -3.38
CA ILE A 221 -20.56 5.26 -4.43
C ILE A 221 -21.08 3.94 -3.84
N THR A 222 -20.28 3.25 -3.04
CA THR A 222 -20.68 1.98 -2.41
C THR A 222 -21.79 2.15 -1.37
N ASN A 223 -21.94 3.35 -0.79
CA ASN A 223 -23.00 3.68 0.18
C ASN A 223 -24.15 4.52 -0.41
N ASN A 224 -24.27 4.58 -1.74
CA ASN A 224 -25.37 5.23 -2.44
C ASN A 224 -25.53 6.74 -2.14
N SER A 225 -24.43 7.48 -1.94
CA SER A 225 -24.41 8.95 -1.98
C SER A 225 -23.85 9.49 -3.30
N ASP A 226 -23.72 10.81 -3.36
CA ASP A 226 -23.22 11.59 -4.49
C ASP A 226 -21.87 12.14 -4.06
N PRO A 227 -20.75 11.62 -4.58
CA PRO A 227 -19.39 11.99 -4.16
C PRO A 227 -18.94 13.39 -4.61
N THR A 228 -19.86 14.16 -5.20
CA THR A 228 -19.61 15.53 -5.64
C THR A 228 -20.41 16.55 -4.84
N ASP A 229 -21.18 16.09 -3.84
CA ASP A 229 -22.01 16.93 -2.97
C ASP A 229 -21.72 16.60 -1.50
N PRO A 230 -21.03 17.49 -0.76
CA PRO A 230 -20.56 17.22 0.61
C PRO A 230 -21.71 17.19 1.64
N GLY A 231 -22.96 17.33 1.18
CA GLY A 231 -24.19 17.13 1.95
C GLY A 231 -24.98 15.87 1.57
N SER A 232 -24.52 15.10 0.59
CA SER A 232 -25.17 13.90 0.05
C SER A 232 -24.88 12.68 0.92
N PHE A 233 -23.65 12.57 1.43
CA PHE A 233 -23.36 11.66 2.53
C PHE A 233 -23.56 12.38 3.86
N THR A 234 -24.51 11.90 4.67
CA THR A 234 -24.55 12.31 6.08
C THR A 234 -23.60 11.40 6.85
N ALA A 235 -22.30 11.68 6.70
CA ALA A 235 -21.20 11.07 7.47
C ALA A 235 -21.46 11.23 8.97
N LEU A 236 -22.17 10.30 9.57
CA LEU A 236 -21.98 10.01 10.97
C LEU A 236 -21.04 8.80 11.03
N PRO A 237 -19.88 8.87 11.70
CA PRO A 237 -19.30 7.65 12.29
C PRO A 237 -20.41 6.89 13.01
N GLU A 238 -20.32 5.57 13.14
CA GLU A 238 -21.37 4.79 13.82
C GLU A 238 -21.40 5.16 15.31
N VAL A 239 -22.01 6.30 15.62
CA VAL A 239 -22.27 6.79 16.96
C VAL A 239 -23.47 6.01 17.42
N SER A 240 -23.20 4.85 18.01
CA SER A 240 -24.22 4.09 18.72
C SER A 240 -24.30 4.57 20.16
N PHE A 241 -25.50 4.56 20.74
CA PHE A 241 -25.69 4.94 22.13
C PHE A 241 -25.80 3.70 23.00
N LEU A 242 -24.92 3.62 24.00
CA LEU A 242 -24.87 2.53 24.95
C LEU A 242 -25.79 2.83 26.16
N PRO A 243 -26.33 1.79 26.82
CA PRO A 243 -27.13 1.96 28.04
C PRO A 243 -26.32 2.36 29.28
N GLY A 244 -25.00 2.53 29.15
CA GLY A 244 -24.03 2.92 30.17
C GLY A 244 -22.61 2.87 29.59
N LEU A 245 -21.60 2.92 30.47
CA LEU A 245 -20.18 2.76 30.11
C LEU A 245 -19.90 1.36 29.57
N LEU A 246 -18.91 1.25 28.69
CA LEU A 246 -18.51 -0.02 28.10
C LEU A 246 -17.66 -0.85 29.09
N GLY A 247 -16.77 -0.17 29.82
CA GLY A 247 -15.88 -0.67 30.85
C GLY A 247 -14.67 -1.44 30.33
N GLY A 248 -13.63 -1.57 31.16
CA GLY A 248 -12.41 -2.30 30.83
C GLY A 248 -11.55 -1.61 29.77
N ASP A 249 -11.59 -0.29 29.75
CA ASP A 249 -10.81 0.56 28.88
C ASP A 249 -9.33 0.64 29.32
N LEU A 250 -8.53 1.31 28.50
CA LEU A 250 -7.09 1.45 28.72
C LEU A 250 -6.78 2.48 29.80
N THR A 251 -7.70 3.40 30.10
CA THR A 251 -7.48 4.50 31.03
C THR A 251 -7.72 4.06 32.47
N ASP A 252 -8.80 3.33 32.77
CA ASP A 252 -9.11 2.70 34.07
C ASP A 252 -9.43 1.18 33.91
N PRO A 253 -8.40 0.31 33.89
CA PRO A 253 -8.60 -1.12 33.64
C PRO A 253 -9.19 -1.90 34.82
N GLU A 254 -9.06 -1.36 36.03
CA GLU A 254 -9.54 -2.00 37.25
C GLU A 254 -11.05 -1.75 37.45
N ASN A 255 -11.54 -0.63 36.91
CA ASN A 255 -12.95 -0.34 36.67
C ASN A 255 -13.76 -0.32 37.99
N ASP A 256 -13.16 0.11 39.10
CA ASP A 256 -13.76 0.16 40.44
C ASP A 256 -14.22 1.56 40.90
N GLY A 257 -13.81 2.62 40.19
CA GLY A 257 -14.17 4.01 40.45
C GLY A 257 -13.66 4.56 41.78
N ILE A 258 -12.56 4.01 42.30
CA ILE A 258 -11.86 4.44 43.52
C ILE A 258 -10.52 5.08 43.13
N ASP A 259 -10.63 6.28 42.58
CA ASP A 259 -9.48 7.02 42.10
C ASP A 259 -8.96 8.01 43.16
N THR A 260 -7.70 7.83 43.55
CA THR A 260 -7.03 8.72 44.51
C THR A 260 -6.05 9.64 43.78
N GLU A 261 -5.69 10.78 44.40
CA GLU A 261 -4.85 11.84 43.82
C GLU A 261 -3.46 11.40 43.28
N ASP A 262 -3.07 10.13 43.38
CA ASP A 262 -1.81 9.64 42.81
C ASP A 262 -2.01 9.36 41.31
N THR A 263 -1.81 10.40 40.49
CA THR A 263 -2.08 10.44 39.05
C THR A 263 -1.12 9.60 38.19
N ALA A 264 -0.38 8.66 38.77
CA ALA A 264 0.54 7.76 38.08
C ALA A 264 0.74 6.46 38.88
N GLY A 265 0.54 5.29 38.26
CA GLY A 265 0.77 3.98 38.89
C GLY A 265 -0.49 3.15 39.11
N THR A 266 -0.44 2.25 40.11
CA THR A 266 -1.13 0.93 40.23
C THR A 266 -2.61 0.76 39.89
N ASN A 267 -3.34 1.84 39.61
CA ASN A 267 -4.76 1.83 39.23
C ASN A 267 -5.01 2.22 37.77
N PHE A 268 -4.07 2.89 37.10
CA PHE A 268 -4.22 3.34 35.71
C PHE A 268 -3.07 2.82 34.83
N ASN A 269 -3.30 2.64 33.53
CA ASN A 269 -2.23 2.27 32.57
C ASN A 269 -1.50 3.49 31.97
N TRP A 270 -1.67 4.68 32.54
CA TRP A 270 -0.97 5.88 32.10
C TRP A 270 0.24 6.23 32.97
N VAL A 271 1.24 6.84 32.35
CA VAL A 271 2.42 7.44 32.98
C VAL A 271 2.09 8.82 33.55
N SER A 272 1.32 9.61 32.81
CA SER A 272 0.94 10.96 33.24
C SER A 272 -0.38 11.40 32.62
N ILE A 273 -1.05 12.33 33.28
CA ILE A 273 -2.27 12.99 32.79
C ILE A 273 -2.16 14.50 33.03
N THR A 274 -2.56 15.29 32.04
CA THR A 274 -2.57 16.75 32.10
C THR A 274 -3.87 17.30 31.52
N SER A 275 -4.24 18.52 31.93
CA SER A 275 -5.44 19.17 31.42
C SER A 275 -5.29 20.69 31.38
N SER A 276 -6.08 21.34 30.52
CA SER A 276 -6.17 22.80 30.42
C SER A 276 -6.64 23.48 31.70
N SER A 277 -7.52 22.80 32.45
CA SER A 277 -8.10 23.30 33.69
C SER A 277 -8.45 22.15 34.63
N LYS A 278 -8.56 22.46 35.93
CA LYS A 278 -9.06 21.53 36.95
C LYS A 278 -8.39 20.15 36.98
N SER A 279 -7.06 20.11 36.90
CA SER A 279 -6.23 18.89 36.88
C SER A 279 -6.23 18.15 38.23
N PHE A 280 -7.36 17.57 38.60
CA PHE A 280 -7.57 16.77 39.81
C PHE A 280 -8.78 15.83 39.62
N PHE A 281 -8.81 14.74 40.39
CA PHE A 281 -10.02 13.97 40.68
C PHE A 281 -10.77 14.62 41.85
N THR A 282 -12.09 14.51 41.89
CA THR A 282 -12.90 15.05 42.98
C THR A 282 -12.82 14.18 44.22
N ASP A 283 -12.34 14.76 45.33
CA ASP A 283 -12.43 14.15 46.65
C ASP A 283 -13.88 14.16 47.18
N ALA A 284 -14.59 13.04 46.99
CA ALA A 284 -15.92 12.82 47.52
C ALA A 284 -16.02 12.95 49.05
N THR A 285 -14.91 12.85 49.80
CA THR A 285 -14.88 12.96 51.27
C THR A 285 -14.73 14.38 51.81
N ALA A 286 -14.27 15.34 51.00
CA ALA A 286 -14.09 16.74 51.40
C ALA A 286 -15.37 17.59 51.33
N GLY A 287 -16.48 17.05 50.82
CA GLY A 287 -17.80 17.72 50.83
C GLY A 287 -17.87 18.99 49.97
N GLY A 288 -16.92 19.19 49.05
CA GLY A 288 -16.95 20.23 48.01
C GLY A 288 -17.51 19.68 46.71
N SER A 289 -18.41 20.42 46.08
CA SER A 289 -18.81 20.21 44.68
C SER A 289 -17.65 20.59 43.76
N ASN A 290 -16.72 19.67 43.56
CA ASN A 290 -15.67 19.79 42.58
C ASN A 290 -16.02 18.87 41.40
N GLU A 291 -15.64 19.29 40.19
CA GLU A 291 -16.02 18.71 38.90
C GLU A 291 -14.72 18.76 38.08
N GLY A 292 -13.78 17.92 38.49
CA GLY A 292 -12.40 17.88 38.03
C GLY A 292 -12.29 17.35 36.61
N ALA A 293 -11.18 17.65 35.95
CA ALA A 293 -10.94 17.15 34.59
C ALA A 293 -10.65 15.66 34.57
N PHE A 294 -10.05 15.12 35.64
CA PHE A 294 -9.69 13.70 35.69
C PHE A 294 -10.91 12.83 36.00
N ASP A 295 -11.98 13.41 36.53
CA ASP A 295 -13.27 12.74 36.78
C ASP A 295 -13.93 12.18 35.51
N VAL A 296 -13.37 12.41 34.32
CA VAL A 296 -13.82 11.77 33.08
C VAL A 296 -13.25 10.37 32.86
N PHE A 297 -12.37 9.91 33.74
CA PHE A 297 -11.80 8.56 33.76
C PHE A 297 -12.05 7.88 35.11
N ASP A 298 -13.07 8.32 35.87
CA ASP A 298 -13.40 7.75 37.18
C ASP A 298 -14.44 6.62 37.08
N ASN A 299 -14.84 6.28 35.85
CA ASN A 299 -15.81 5.26 35.50
C ASN A 299 -17.18 5.44 36.20
N ASN A 300 -17.53 6.68 36.54
CA ASN A 300 -18.81 7.04 37.14
C ASN A 300 -19.58 8.01 36.25
N VAL A 301 -20.82 7.61 35.92
CA VAL A 301 -21.76 8.51 35.24
C VAL A 301 -22.89 8.87 36.18
N GLY A 302 -23.06 10.16 36.45
CA GLY A 302 -24.13 10.58 37.34
C GLY A 302 -24.29 12.08 37.50
N SER A 303 -25.05 12.46 38.53
CA SER A 303 -25.22 13.85 38.92
C SER A 303 -24.19 14.27 39.95
N GLY A 304 -23.82 15.56 39.98
CA GLY A 304 -22.90 16.09 40.98
C GLY A 304 -21.49 16.16 40.43
N HIS A 305 -20.55 15.46 41.08
CA HIS A 305 -19.11 15.54 40.81
C HIS A 305 -18.60 14.60 39.71
N PHE A 306 -19.44 13.70 39.19
CA PHE A 306 -19.12 12.72 38.13
C PHE A 306 -19.06 13.36 36.73
N LYS A 307 -18.37 14.50 36.62
CA LYS A 307 -18.19 15.24 35.37
C LYS A 307 -17.08 16.26 35.50
N TRP A 308 -16.45 16.56 34.38
CA TRP A 308 -15.64 17.76 34.22
C TRP A 308 -16.49 18.95 33.79
N CYS A 309 -16.44 20.05 34.53
CA CYS A 309 -17.18 21.29 34.25
C CYS A 309 -16.55 22.46 35.03
N CYS A 310 -16.69 23.76 34.73
CA CYS A 310 -17.47 24.39 33.67
C CYS A 310 -16.69 25.55 33.01
N ASP A 311 -15.37 25.42 32.91
CA ASP A 311 -14.56 26.47 32.29
C ASP A 311 -14.86 26.58 30.78
N ALA A 312 -14.61 27.75 30.20
CA ALA A 312 -14.94 28.04 28.80
C ALA A 312 -13.99 27.31 27.84
N PRO A 313 -14.45 26.89 26.64
CA PRO A 313 -13.54 26.36 25.63
C PRO A 313 -12.52 27.43 25.17
N PRO A 314 -11.33 27.03 24.64
CA PRO A 314 -10.93 25.65 24.44
C PRO A 314 -10.58 24.93 25.74
N GLN A 315 -10.79 23.61 25.78
CA GLN A 315 -10.42 22.72 26.88
C GLN A 315 -9.71 21.50 26.30
N ASP A 316 -8.74 20.96 27.03
CA ASP A 316 -8.01 19.76 26.64
C ASP A 316 -7.62 18.89 27.84
N LEU A 317 -7.47 17.60 27.56
CA LEU A 317 -7.07 16.58 28.51
C LEU A 317 -6.16 15.58 27.77
N THR A 318 -4.93 15.42 28.23
CA THR A 318 -3.92 14.57 27.58
C THR A 318 -3.45 13.48 28.54
N VAL A 319 -3.49 12.23 28.07
CA VAL A 319 -2.97 11.05 28.75
C VAL A 319 -1.70 10.59 28.04
N GLU A 320 -0.64 10.34 28.79
CA GLU A 320 0.59 9.67 28.33
C GLU A 320 0.55 8.21 28.78
N PHE A 321 0.59 7.26 27.85
CA PHE A 321 0.64 5.84 28.15
C PHE A 321 2.08 5.33 28.33
N GLU A 322 2.24 4.18 29.00
CA GLU A 322 3.57 3.53 29.15
C GLU A 322 4.11 3.08 27.79
N ASP A 323 3.26 2.39 27.04
CA ASP A 323 3.48 2.00 25.64
C ASP A 323 2.52 2.79 24.72
N PRO A 324 2.91 3.11 23.47
CA PRO A 324 2.00 3.67 22.49
C PRO A 324 0.77 2.80 22.27
N ILE A 325 -0.36 3.45 22.05
CA ILE A 325 -1.65 2.78 21.86
C ILE A 325 -2.23 3.08 20.49
N SER A 326 -2.68 2.03 19.80
CA SER A 326 -3.46 2.11 18.56
C SER A 326 -4.94 2.07 18.93
N ILE A 327 -5.60 3.24 18.94
CA ILE A 327 -7.02 3.33 19.28
C ILE A 327 -7.85 2.63 18.20
N THR A 328 -8.78 1.77 18.61
CA THR A 328 -9.76 1.14 17.71
C THR A 328 -11.15 1.75 17.88
N HIS A 329 -11.47 2.16 19.10
CA HIS A 329 -12.72 2.81 19.44
C HIS A 329 -12.60 3.58 20.75
N PHE A 330 -13.55 4.46 21.00
CA PHE A 330 -13.65 5.18 22.25
C PHE A 330 -15.10 5.51 22.58
N THR A 331 -15.39 5.82 23.84
CA THR A 331 -16.69 6.36 24.23
C THR A 331 -16.56 7.77 24.76
N LEU A 332 -17.61 8.56 24.58
CA LEU A 332 -17.80 9.81 25.30
C LEU A 332 -19.18 9.82 25.94
N THR A 333 -19.25 10.21 27.21
CA THR A 333 -20.51 10.31 27.94
C THR A 333 -20.87 11.76 28.21
N SER A 334 -22.12 12.12 27.89
CA SER A 334 -22.66 13.44 28.15
C SER A 334 -22.75 13.70 29.67
N SER A 335 -22.36 14.88 30.16
CA SER A 335 -22.62 15.31 31.55
C SER A 335 -24.11 15.29 31.96
N ASN A 336 -24.46 15.53 33.23
CA ASN A 336 -25.86 15.55 33.66
C ASN A 336 -26.59 16.91 33.50
N ASP A 337 -25.88 17.99 33.14
CA ASP A 337 -26.34 19.36 33.43
C ASP A 337 -27.14 20.02 32.30
N SER A 338 -26.51 20.27 31.14
CA SER A 338 -27.13 21.09 30.07
C SER A 338 -26.55 20.75 28.69
N PRO A 339 -27.40 20.44 27.68
CA PRO A 339 -26.96 20.19 26.31
C PRO A 339 -26.17 21.35 25.69
N SER A 340 -26.44 22.58 26.12
CA SER A 340 -25.72 23.75 25.60
C SER A 340 -24.23 23.78 25.98
N ARG A 341 -23.78 22.96 26.93
CA ARG A 341 -22.38 22.86 27.35
C ARG A 341 -21.62 21.73 26.66
N ASP A 342 -22.33 20.93 25.86
CA ASP A 342 -21.73 19.83 25.16
C ASP A 342 -20.72 20.36 24.12
N PRO A 343 -19.58 19.70 23.97
CA PRO A 343 -18.69 19.87 22.82
C PRO A 343 -19.45 19.79 21.50
N VAL A 344 -19.17 20.73 20.60
CA VAL A 344 -19.71 20.73 19.22
C VAL A 344 -18.61 20.91 18.17
N GLU A 345 -17.38 21.18 18.59
CA GLU A 345 -16.19 21.15 17.75
C GLU A 345 -15.06 20.58 18.61
N TRP A 346 -14.67 19.34 18.36
CA TRP A 346 -13.73 18.61 19.19
C TRP A 346 -13.02 17.51 18.40
N GLU A 347 -11.90 17.05 18.95
CA GLU A 347 -11.04 16.03 18.35
C GLU A 347 -10.54 15.03 19.42
N ILE A 348 -10.32 13.78 19.01
CA ILE A 348 -9.32 12.91 19.65
C ILE A 348 -8.05 13.05 18.83
N GLN A 349 -6.93 13.30 19.49
CA GLN A 349 -5.63 13.52 18.86
C GLN A 349 -4.59 12.55 19.43
N GLY A 350 -3.58 12.23 18.63
CA GLY A 350 -2.42 11.42 19.00
C GLY A 350 -1.12 12.18 18.84
N SER A 351 -0.11 11.86 19.64
CA SER A 351 1.24 12.41 19.58
C SER A 351 2.28 11.42 20.11
N ASP A 352 3.49 11.46 19.55
CA ASP A 352 4.64 10.68 20.06
C ASP A 352 5.50 11.45 21.05
N ASP A 353 5.46 12.79 20.99
CA ASP A 353 6.35 13.68 21.76
C ASP A 353 5.60 14.53 22.80
N GLY A 354 4.27 14.49 22.80
CA GLY A 354 3.42 15.28 23.68
C GLY A 354 3.39 16.78 23.34
N VAL A 355 3.91 17.17 22.16
CA VAL A 355 4.00 18.55 21.69
C VAL A 355 3.24 18.73 20.38
N ALA A 356 3.55 17.91 19.37
CA ALA A 356 2.89 17.95 18.07
C ALA A 356 1.79 16.88 18.03
N PHE A 357 0.55 17.31 17.81
CA PHE A 357 -0.62 16.44 17.82
C PHE A 357 -1.24 16.33 16.43
N THR A 358 -1.61 15.11 16.06
CA THR A 358 -2.33 14.75 14.84
C THR A 358 -3.73 14.29 15.23
N ALA A 359 -4.77 14.70 14.51
CA ALA A 359 -6.12 14.23 14.80
C ALA A 359 -6.29 12.76 14.43
N ILE A 360 -6.81 11.97 15.37
CA ILE A 360 -7.28 10.60 15.18
C ILE A 360 -8.76 10.62 14.76
N TYR A 361 -9.53 11.52 15.36
CA TYR A 361 -10.95 11.66 15.09
C TYR A 361 -11.37 13.13 15.23
N ARG A 362 -12.24 13.62 14.36
CA ARG A 362 -12.80 14.98 14.42
C ARG A 362 -14.32 14.95 14.42
N SER A 363 -14.92 15.85 15.18
CA SER A 363 -16.35 16.12 15.12
C SER A 363 -16.60 17.61 15.12
N THR A 364 -17.35 18.08 14.12
CA THR A 364 -17.88 19.43 14.05
C THR A 364 -19.40 19.37 13.88
N ASN A 365 -20.13 20.20 14.63
CA ASN A 365 -21.58 20.43 14.70
C ASN A 365 -22.55 19.38 14.07
N PRO A 366 -23.66 18.99 14.74
CA PRO A 366 -24.17 19.45 16.05
C PRO A 366 -23.67 18.59 17.23
N ALA A 367 -24.11 18.93 18.45
CA ALA A 367 -23.88 18.10 19.63
C ALA A 367 -24.38 16.67 19.41
N ILE A 368 -23.54 15.69 19.78
CA ILE A 368 -23.79 14.27 19.53
C ILE A 368 -24.94 13.69 20.36
N TRP A 369 -25.13 14.15 21.60
CA TRP A 369 -26.09 13.53 22.52
C TRP A 369 -27.50 14.11 22.40
N THR A 370 -28.49 13.22 22.53
CA THR A 370 -29.92 13.57 22.52
C THR A 370 -30.57 13.43 23.90
N ALA A 371 -29.86 12.83 24.85
CA ALA A 371 -30.22 12.70 26.26
C ALA A 371 -29.05 13.12 27.16
N ARG A 372 -29.23 13.03 28.49
CA ARG A 372 -28.17 13.25 29.48
C ARG A 372 -27.70 11.95 30.08
N ASN A 373 -26.46 11.92 30.57
CA ASN A 373 -25.78 10.70 30.99
C ASN A 373 -25.83 9.62 29.91
N GLN A 374 -25.79 10.05 28.64
CA GLN A 374 -25.85 9.18 27.48
C GLN A 374 -24.43 8.91 27.00
N THR A 375 -24.07 7.65 26.88
CA THR A 375 -22.75 7.21 26.40
C THR A 375 -22.84 6.98 24.89
N ALA A 376 -21.97 7.67 24.14
CA ALA A 376 -21.82 7.54 22.70
C ALA A 376 -20.55 6.71 22.43
N LEU A 377 -20.69 5.60 21.70
CA LEU A 377 -19.59 4.77 21.23
C LEU A 377 -19.18 5.21 19.83
N PHE A 378 -17.90 5.45 19.64
CA PHE A 378 -17.27 5.81 18.36
C PHE A 378 -16.36 4.66 17.94
N LEU A 379 -16.76 3.93 16.89
CA LEU A 379 -15.91 2.94 16.25
C LEU A 379 -15.08 3.62 15.15
N LEU A 380 -13.77 3.38 15.13
CA LEU A 380 -12.92 3.80 14.01
C LEU A 380 -13.00 2.74 12.90
N GLU A 381 -12.94 3.19 11.65
CA GLU A 381 -13.00 2.29 10.48
C GLU A 381 -11.75 1.40 10.39
N THR A 382 -10.59 1.95 10.75
CA THR A 382 -9.35 1.21 10.98
C THR A 382 -8.71 1.63 12.30
N PRO A 383 -7.92 0.76 12.95
CA PRO A 383 -7.14 1.15 14.13
C PRO A 383 -6.24 2.35 13.80
N ALA A 384 -6.25 3.36 14.66
CA ALA A 384 -5.41 4.53 14.51
C ALA A 384 -3.92 4.17 14.57
N VAL A 385 -3.07 4.99 13.96
CA VAL A 385 -1.62 4.95 14.21
C VAL A 385 -1.38 4.97 15.72
N SER A 386 -0.40 4.17 16.19
CA SER A 386 -0.10 4.07 17.61
C SER A 386 0.58 5.35 18.12
N TYR A 387 0.06 5.92 19.20
CA TYR A 387 0.63 7.13 19.81
C TYR A 387 0.85 6.95 21.30
N LYS A 388 1.93 7.56 21.81
CA LYS A 388 2.22 7.56 23.25
C LYS A 388 1.29 8.50 24.03
N PHE A 389 0.88 9.59 23.41
CA PHE A 389 0.02 10.60 24.00
C PHE A 389 -1.31 10.64 23.26
N ILE A 390 -2.41 10.52 24.00
CA ILE A 390 -3.75 10.72 23.46
C ILE A 390 -4.35 11.95 24.12
N ARG A 391 -4.92 12.85 23.31
CA ARG A 391 -5.56 14.08 23.77
C ARG A 391 -7.00 14.15 23.32
N TYR A 392 -7.89 14.42 24.27
CA TYR A 392 -9.21 14.97 24.01
C TYR A 392 -9.12 16.49 23.92
N GLN A 393 -9.51 17.08 22.79
CA GLN A 393 -9.41 18.52 22.51
C GLN A 393 -10.79 19.08 22.15
N VAL A 394 -11.25 20.12 22.85
CA VAL A 394 -12.50 20.83 22.53
C VAL A 394 -12.19 22.26 22.12
N ASN A 395 -12.61 22.65 20.92
CA ASN A 395 -12.48 24.01 20.40
C ASN A 395 -13.71 24.86 20.73
N THR A 396 -14.91 24.29 20.64
CA THR A 396 -16.16 25.01 20.96
C THR A 396 -17.25 24.10 21.54
N THR A 397 -18.20 24.74 22.21
CA THR A 397 -19.38 24.10 22.84
C THR A 397 -20.65 24.76 22.32
N GLY A 398 -21.80 24.13 22.51
CA GLY A 398 -23.07 24.63 21.99
C GLY A 398 -23.43 26.07 22.40
N ASN A 399 -22.89 26.57 23.52
CA ASN A 399 -23.03 27.95 23.97
C ASN A 399 -21.73 28.78 23.92
N GLY A 400 -20.59 28.16 23.62
CA GLY A 400 -19.27 28.80 23.57
C GLY A 400 -18.75 29.36 24.90
N LEU A 401 -19.38 29.05 26.04
CA LEU A 401 -19.10 29.65 27.34
C LEU A 401 -18.71 28.62 28.42
N ASN A 402 -19.21 27.39 28.33
CA ASN A 402 -18.97 26.37 29.35
C ASN A 402 -18.83 25.00 28.68
N HIS A 403 -17.76 24.28 29.01
CA HIS A 403 -17.57 22.87 28.69
C HIS A 403 -18.13 21.98 29.80
N ALA A 404 -18.76 20.87 29.43
CA ALA A 404 -19.07 19.81 30.37
C ALA A 404 -19.04 18.42 29.73
N LEU A 405 -18.31 17.48 30.32
CA LEU A 405 -18.23 16.08 29.89
C LEU A 405 -18.37 15.14 31.09
N GLY A 406 -19.07 14.03 30.91
CA GLY A 406 -19.25 13.00 31.93
C GLY A 406 -18.04 12.08 32.02
N GLU A 407 -17.80 11.30 30.95
CA GLU A 407 -16.80 10.22 30.90
C GLU A 407 -16.14 10.13 29.52
N ILE A 408 -14.93 9.57 29.48
CA ILE A 408 -14.20 9.12 28.30
C ILE A 408 -13.68 7.70 28.56
N GLU A 409 -13.81 6.80 27.58
CA GLU A 409 -13.18 5.48 27.63
C GLU A 409 -12.38 5.26 26.34
N TYR A 410 -11.08 4.90 26.44
CA TYR A 410 -10.24 4.60 25.28
C TYR A 410 -9.96 3.10 25.13
N PHE A 411 -10.12 2.57 23.92
CA PHE A 411 -9.89 1.16 23.63
C PHE A 411 -8.98 0.98 22.42
N GLY A 412 -8.17 -0.07 22.45
CA GLY A 412 -7.15 -0.29 21.44
C GLY A 412 -6.14 -1.34 21.83
N ASP A 413 -5.14 -1.50 20.98
CA ASP A 413 -3.98 -2.35 21.25
C ASP A 413 -2.85 -1.53 21.87
N THR A 414 -2.18 -2.10 22.86
CA THR A 414 -0.96 -1.56 23.49
C THR A 414 0.29 -2.16 22.85
N GLY A 415 1.26 -1.33 22.47
CA GLY A 415 2.55 -1.78 21.94
C GLY A 415 3.02 -0.95 20.74
N THR A 416 4.32 -0.72 20.65
CA THR A 416 4.97 0.23 19.72
C THR A 416 5.06 -0.22 18.28
N THR A 417 4.66 -1.43 17.92
CA THR A 417 5.16 -2.00 16.67
C THR A 417 4.02 -2.26 15.69
N PRO A 418 3.71 -1.28 14.81
CA PRO A 418 3.00 -1.61 13.58
C PRO A 418 3.72 -2.78 12.91
N LEU A 419 2.93 -3.68 12.34
CA LEU A 419 3.44 -4.86 11.65
C LEU A 419 4.32 -4.41 10.49
N GLU A 420 5.62 -4.61 10.63
CA GLU A 420 6.65 -4.17 9.71
C GLU A 420 7.62 -5.32 9.49
N VAL A 421 7.87 -5.67 8.22
CA VAL A 421 8.94 -6.60 7.86
C VAL A 421 10.27 -5.86 7.95
N THR A 422 11.04 -6.18 8.99
CA THR A 422 12.30 -5.50 9.34
C THR A 422 13.54 -6.10 8.66
N ASP A 423 13.46 -7.36 8.24
CA ASP A 423 14.56 -8.03 7.55
C ASP A 423 14.03 -9.15 6.64
N ILE A 424 14.65 -9.29 5.48
CA ILE A 424 14.41 -10.36 4.51
C ILE A 424 15.78 -10.86 4.09
N SER A 425 16.03 -12.16 4.21
CA SER A 425 17.26 -12.78 3.74
C SER A 425 17.00 -14.11 3.04
N TYR A 426 17.80 -14.39 2.01
CA TYR A 426 17.77 -15.63 1.25
C TYR A 426 19.14 -16.31 1.29
N SER A 427 19.16 -17.60 1.59
CA SER A 427 20.36 -18.44 1.60
C SER A 427 20.39 -19.35 0.37
N THR A 428 21.30 -19.09 -0.56
CA THR A 428 21.52 -19.93 -1.76
C THR A 428 22.04 -21.32 -1.42
N ASP A 429 22.82 -21.47 -0.34
CA ASP A 429 23.35 -22.77 0.12
C ASP A 429 22.24 -23.73 0.59
N THR A 430 21.17 -23.19 1.17
CA THR A 430 20.08 -23.99 1.77
C THR A 430 18.74 -23.85 1.04
N ASN A 431 18.65 -22.93 0.07
CA ASN A 431 17.43 -22.54 -0.63
C ASN A 431 16.28 -22.17 0.33
N ARG A 432 16.58 -21.32 1.32
CA ARG A 432 15.63 -20.90 2.36
C ARG A 432 15.57 -19.38 2.48
N VAL A 433 14.36 -18.88 2.69
CA VAL A 433 14.05 -17.49 2.98
C VAL A 433 13.82 -17.34 4.48
N THR A 434 14.38 -16.30 5.08
CA THR A 434 14.10 -15.87 6.45
C THR A 434 13.47 -14.49 6.42
N LEU A 435 12.29 -14.37 7.01
CA LEU A 435 11.62 -13.10 7.26
C LEU A 435 11.72 -12.77 8.76
N VAL A 436 11.99 -11.51 9.07
CA VAL A 436 11.88 -10.97 10.43
C VAL A 436 10.91 -9.81 10.41
N TRP A 437 9.87 -9.89 11.22
CA TRP A 437 8.91 -8.81 11.38
C TRP A 437 8.64 -8.50 12.84
N THR A 438 8.16 -7.29 13.07
CA THR A 438 7.65 -6.83 14.36
C THR A 438 6.36 -7.57 14.68
N SER A 439 6.27 -8.16 15.87
CA SER A 439 5.14 -9.01 16.24
C SER A 439 4.68 -8.73 17.67
N LYS A 440 3.49 -9.24 18.03
CA LYS A 440 2.92 -9.13 19.37
C LYS A 440 2.91 -10.50 20.04
N PRO A 441 3.29 -10.64 21.33
CA PRO A 441 3.26 -11.91 22.04
C PRO A 441 1.88 -12.59 21.99
N GLY A 442 1.85 -13.90 21.68
CA GLY A 442 0.62 -14.69 21.68
C GLY A 442 -0.28 -14.54 20.46
N ARG A 443 0.11 -13.73 19.46
CA ARG A 443 -0.55 -13.66 18.14
C ARG A 443 -0.07 -14.75 17.19
N THR A 444 -0.80 -14.89 16.09
CA THR A 444 -0.41 -15.70 14.92
C THR A 444 -0.44 -14.83 13.67
N TYR A 445 0.39 -15.16 12.70
CA TYR A 445 0.54 -14.41 11.46
C TYR A 445 0.37 -15.33 10.26
N THR A 446 -0.21 -14.79 9.19
CA THR A 446 -0.18 -15.38 7.86
C THR A 446 0.92 -14.73 7.03
N VAL A 447 1.71 -15.55 6.33
CA VAL A 447 2.74 -15.10 5.39
C VAL A 447 2.29 -15.50 3.99
N PHE A 448 2.10 -14.51 3.13
CA PHE A 448 1.79 -14.69 1.71
C PHE A 448 3.05 -14.47 0.87
N THR A 449 3.01 -15.01 -0.35
CA THR A 449 4.06 -14.84 -1.34
C THR A 449 3.44 -14.52 -2.70
N ASN A 450 4.15 -13.73 -3.50
CA ASN A 450 3.75 -13.34 -4.84
C ASN A 450 5.03 -12.98 -5.65
N THR A 451 5.02 -13.11 -6.98
CA THR A 451 6.19 -12.88 -7.85
C THR A 451 6.16 -11.54 -8.63
N ASP A 452 5.07 -10.78 -8.54
CA ASP A 452 4.76 -9.60 -9.39
C ASP A 452 4.15 -8.40 -8.64
N LEU A 453 4.08 -8.42 -7.30
CA LEU A 453 3.40 -7.43 -6.44
C LEU A 453 1.87 -7.30 -6.62
N GLY A 454 1.24 -8.14 -7.45
CA GLY A 454 -0.20 -8.17 -7.63
C GLY A 454 -0.96 -8.79 -6.43
N VAL A 455 -1.95 -9.62 -6.71
CA VAL A 455 -2.79 -10.21 -5.66
C VAL A 455 -2.01 -11.27 -4.86
N PHE A 456 -1.99 -11.12 -3.54
CA PHE A 456 -1.39 -12.08 -2.61
C PHE A 456 -2.41 -13.16 -2.21
N ASP A 457 -2.62 -14.16 -3.06
CA ASP A 457 -3.57 -15.27 -2.86
C ASP A 457 -2.90 -16.58 -2.40
N ALA A 458 -1.59 -16.74 -2.65
CA ALA A 458 -0.80 -17.89 -2.22
C ALA A 458 -0.16 -17.68 -0.83
N ASP A 459 -0.48 -18.56 0.12
CA ASP A 459 0.09 -18.54 1.46
C ASP A 459 1.29 -19.51 1.60
N VAL A 460 2.33 -19.03 2.27
CA VAL A 460 3.46 -19.85 2.74
C VAL A 460 3.06 -20.59 4.03
N ASN A 461 2.35 -19.90 4.91
CA ASN A 461 1.85 -20.42 6.18
C ASN A 461 0.76 -19.50 6.75
N ASP A 462 -0.36 -20.07 7.17
CA ASP A 462 -1.54 -19.39 7.71
C ASP A 462 -1.54 -19.25 9.24
N SER A 463 -0.53 -19.76 9.94
CA SER A 463 -0.53 -19.86 11.40
C SER A 463 0.88 -19.80 12.01
N VAL A 464 1.70 -18.85 11.57
CA VAL A 464 3.03 -18.62 12.17
C VAL A 464 2.86 -18.05 13.58
N PRO A 465 3.27 -18.77 14.64
CA PRO A 465 3.14 -18.27 16.01
C PRO A 465 4.15 -17.16 16.27
N SER A 466 3.73 -16.14 17.00
CA SER A 466 4.58 -15.02 17.41
C SER A 466 5.83 -15.47 18.20
N GLY A 467 6.97 -14.87 17.88
CA GLY A 467 8.23 -14.97 18.64
C GLY A 467 8.30 -14.04 19.86
N GLY A 468 7.27 -13.22 20.10
CA GLY A 468 7.28 -12.13 21.09
C GLY A 468 7.16 -10.79 20.38
N ASP A 469 8.05 -9.85 20.68
CA ASP A 469 8.10 -8.52 20.04
C ASP A 469 8.62 -8.55 18.59
N LEU A 470 9.36 -9.62 18.26
CA LEU A 470 9.84 -9.92 16.91
C LEU A 470 9.55 -11.38 16.60
N THR A 471 9.12 -11.66 15.38
CA THR A 471 8.99 -13.01 14.85
C THR A 471 9.99 -13.20 13.74
N THR A 472 10.79 -14.25 13.86
CA THR A 472 11.67 -14.74 12.79
C THR A 472 11.08 -16.04 12.27
N TYR A 473 10.78 -16.09 10.99
CA TYR A 473 10.23 -17.26 10.33
C TYR A 473 11.07 -17.63 9.12
N GLU A 474 11.51 -18.89 9.07
CA GLU A 474 12.34 -19.43 8.00
C GLU A 474 11.59 -20.55 7.28
N PHE A 475 11.51 -20.46 5.97
CA PHE A 475 10.78 -21.38 5.11
C PHE A 475 11.54 -21.65 3.79
N PRO A 476 11.27 -22.77 3.09
CA PRO A 476 11.85 -23.01 1.77
C PRO A 476 11.45 -21.90 0.79
N ASN A 477 12.31 -21.54 -0.17
CA ASN A 477 11.92 -20.63 -1.25
C ASN A 477 10.66 -21.18 -1.96
N PRO A 478 9.52 -20.45 -1.93
CA PRO A 478 8.27 -20.95 -2.49
C PRO A 478 8.31 -21.03 -4.03
N ASN A 479 9.11 -20.18 -4.70
CA ASN A 479 9.26 -20.19 -6.15
C ASN A 479 10.76 -20.23 -6.54
N PRO A 480 11.41 -21.41 -6.49
CA PRO A 480 12.79 -21.57 -6.94
C PRO A 480 12.92 -21.28 -8.44
N GLY A 481 13.85 -20.39 -8.81
CA GLY A 481 14.09 -19.99 -10.20
C GLY A 481 13.32 -18.74 -10.66
N SER A 482 12.50 -18.14 -9.79
CA SER A 482 11.92 -16.83 -10.07
C SER A 482 12.95 -15.72 -9.84
N ASP A 483 12.97 -14.72 -10.72
CA ASP A 483 13.88 -13.58 -10.65
C ASP A 483 13.55 -12.64 -9.49
N GLN A 484 12.28 -12.59 -9.07
CA GLN A 484 11.80 -11.73 -8.00
C GLN A 484 10.76 -12.44 -7.14
N GLN A 485 10.73 -12.09 -5.85
CA GLN A 485 9.78 -12.65 -4.90
C GLN A 485 9.42 -11.62 -3.85
N PHE A 486 8.12 -11.43 -3.67
CA PHE A 486 7.52 -10.55 -2.68
C PHE A 486 6.82 -11.34 -1.59
N PHE A 487 6.76 -10.74 -0.41
CA PHE A 487 6.13 -11.33 0.76
C PHE A 487 5.24 -10.31 1.46
N LYS A 488 4.08 -10.76 1.93
CA LYS A 488 3.16 -9.97 2.74
C LYS A 488 2.91 -10.71 4.04
N VAL A 489 3.06 -10.02 5.17
CA VAL A 489 2.74 -10.57 6.49
C VAL A 489 1.45 -9.92 6.98
N VAL A 490 0.53 -10.74 7.48
CA VAL A 490 -0.77 -10.29 8.02
C VAL A 490 -0.93 -10.87 9.43
N GLU A 491 -1.36 -10.05 10.39
CA GLU A 491 -1.76 -10.52 11.72
C GLU A 491 -3.15 -11.16 11.64
N ASN A 492 -3.32 -12.38 12.18
CA ASN A 492 -4.58 -13.12 12.18
C ASN A 492 -5.51 -12.77 13.36
#